data_AF-A0A6G2QST7-F1
#
_entry.id   AF-A0A6G2QST7-F1
#
_cell.length_a   1.000
_cell.length_b   1.000
_cell.length_c   1.000
_cell.angle_alpha   90.00
_cell.angle_beta   90.00
_cell.angle_gamma   90.00
#
_symmetry.space_group_name_H-M   'P 1'
#
loop_
_entity.id
_entity.type
_entity.pdbx_description
1 polymer ?
#
loop_
_entity_poly.entity_id
_entity_poly.type
_entity_poly.pdbx_seq_one_letter_code
_entity_poly.pdbx_strand_id
1 'polypeptide(L)'
;MSGVSFELQRAASTRGRRGEVLSWFGQAGGLGRIELAFPTEHSDYPSEYCEVAVSGDSLPLVTYLGLRYLRRPLLARGELRVDGDPAGLSRSVYRLGRQGRGLRIQVKGRFYTHVQVGGKRSHELARPGAGVLMRRSCWNNPQTLSGICSGEADALDVGLAVVMEAVYTRNLTTPGALVSIPGRFLNGCNFL
;
A
#
# COMPACT_ATOMS: atom_id res chain seq x y z
N MET A 1 9.96 -22.35 -12.13
CA MET A 1 10.44 -20.95 -12.04
C MET A 1 10.36 -20.52 -10.58
N SER A 2 11.51 -20.43 -9.93
CA SER A 2 11.64 -19.94 -8.54
C SER A 2 11.46 -18.43 -8.54
N GLY A 3 10.27 -17.95 -8.20
CA GLY A 3 10.03 -16.53 -7.98
C GLY A 3 10.85 -16.01 -6.81
N VAL A 4 11.32 -14.76 -6.89
CA VAL A 4 11.97 -14.08 -5.76
C VAL A 4 10.96 -13.98 -4.61
N SER A 5 11.31 -14.48 -3.44
CA SER A 5 10.50 -14.32 -2.23
C SER A 5 11.27 -13.54 -1.18
N PHE A 6 10.54 -12.85 -0.31
CA PHE A 6 11.12 -12.08 0.77
C PHE A 6 10.20 -12.07 1.98
N GLU A 7 10.78 -11.83 3.14
CA GLU A 7 10.08 -11.59 4.39
C GLU A 7 10.67 -10.36 5.07
N LEU A 8 9.80 -9.46 5.53
CA LEU A 8 10.13 -8.31 6.35
C LEU A 8 9.66 -8.59 7.78
N GLN A 9 10.56 -8.44 8.73
CA GLN A 9 10.30 -8.57 10.15
C GLN A 9 10.10 -7.22 10.78
N ARG A 10 9.13 -7.14 11.69
CA ARG A 10 8.87 -5.91 12.43
C ARG A 10 10.03 -5.60 13.37
N ALA A 11 10.54 -4.38 13.32
CA ALA A 11 11.49 -3.89 14.31
C ALA A 11 10.79 -3.54 15.63
N ALA A 12 11.57 -3.44 16.70
CA ALA A 12 11.10 -2.76 17.91
C ALA A 12 10.64 -1.35 17.54
N SER A 13 9.47 -0.95 18.04
CA SER A 13 8.97 0.38 17.75
C SER A 13 9.85 1.44 18.40
N THR A 14 10.10 2.51 17.66
CA THR A 14 10.85 3.66 18.16
C THR A 14 9.89 4.81 18.43
N ARG A 15 10.32 5.78 19.24
CA ARG A 15 9.55 7.01 19.48
C ARG A 15 10.14 8.13 18.65
N GLY A 16 9.46 8.49 17.57
CA GLY A 16 9.78 9.66 16.77
C GLY A 16 9.08 10.93 17.27
N ARG A 17 9.34 12.06 16.61
CA ARG A 17 8.75 13.38 16.93
C ARG A 17 7.23 13.36 16.98
N ARG A 18 6.58 12.49 16.20
CA ARG A 18 5.13 12.39 16.03
C ARG A 18 4.51 11.17 16.73
N GLY A 19 5.27 10.50 17.61
CA GLY A 19 4.82 9.33 18.33
C GLY A 19 5.52 8.05 17.89
N GLU A 20 4.87 6.91 18.12
CA GLU A 20 5.44 5.59 17.87
C GLU A 20 5.57 5.30 16.36
N VAL A 21 6.80 5.08 15.93
CA VAL A 21 7.19 4.68 14.56
C VAL A 21 7.24 3.16 14.52
N LEU A 22 6.61 2.60 13.51
CA LEU A 22 6.66 1.18 13.20
C LEU A 22 7.50 0.98 11.97
N SER A 23 8.43 0.03 12.02
CA SER A 23 9.22 -0.34 10.86
C SER A 23 9.28 -1.85 10.67
N TRP A 24 9.48 -2.24 9.42
CA TRP A 24 9.75 -3.61 9.00
C TRP A 24 11.01 -3.60 8.14
N PHE A 25 11.88 -4.57 8.34
CA PHE A 25 13.09 -4.72 7.55
C PHE A 25 13.29 -6.18 7.13
N GLY A 26 13.93 -6.37 5.99
CA GLY A 26 14.26 -7.69 5.49
C GLY A 26 15.15 -7.59 4.27
N GLN A 27 15.33 -8.72 3.59
CA GLN A 27 16.07 -8.78 2.33
C GLN A 27 15.23 -9.46 1.26
N ALA A 28 15.34 -8.98 0.03
CA ALA A 28 14.84 -9.69 -1.14
C ALA A 28 16.02 -10.11 -2.02
N GLY A 29 16.01 -11.38 -2.44
CA GLY A 29 17.06 -11.94 -3.29
C GLY A 29 17.24 -11.09 -4.55
N GLY A 30 18.47 -10.58 -4.76
CA GLY A 30 18.82 -9.73 -5.90
C GLY A 30 18.45 -8.24 -5.77
N LEU A 31 17.71 -7.82 -4.73
CA LEU A 31 17.32 -6.42 -4.51
C LEU A 31 17.95 -5.79 -3.25
N GLY A 32 18.56 -6.62 -2.40
CA GLY A 32 19.21 -6.18 -1.17
C GLY A 32 18.23 -5.94 -0.04
N ARG A 33 18.60 -5.05 0.88
CA ARG A 33 17.79 -4.68 2.04
C ARG A 33 16.54 -3.92 1.61
N ILE A 34 15.42 -4.23 2.25
CA ILE A 34 14.15 -3.51 2.15
C ILE A 34 13.79 -3.00 3.54
N GLU A 35 13.36 -1.76 3.61
CA GLU A 35 12.86 -1.12 4.82
C GLU A 35 11.52 -0.44 4.52
N LEU A 36 10.54 -0.70 5.38
CA LEU A 36 9.25 -0.03 5.42
C LEU A 36 9.14 0.70 6.75
N ALA A 37 8.83 1.99 6.74
CA ALA A 37 8.62 2.78 7.96
C ALA A 37 7.30 3.57 7.92
N PHE A 38 6.56 3.58 9.03
CA PHE A 38 5.43 4.48 9.22
C PHE A 38 5.06 4.77 10.69
N PRO A 39 4.64 6.02 11.00
CA PRO A 39 4.81 7.20 10.15
C PRO A 39 6.30 7.51 9.92
N THR A 40 6.65 8.11 8.79
CA THR A 40 8.02 8.60 8.54
C THR A 40 8.35 9.74 9.51
N GLU A 41 9.55 9.73 10.09
CA GLU A 41 9.99 10.77 11.03
C GLU A 41 10.28 12.11 10.33
N HIS A 42 10.60 12.05 9.04
CA HIS A 42 10.93 13.19 8.18
C HIS A 42 9.72 13.89 7.54
N SER A 43 8.51 13.46 7.90
CA SER A 43 7.30 14.07 7.35
C SER A 43 7.09 15.48 7.90
N ASP A 44 7.17 16.49 7.03
CA ASP A 44 6.86 17.89 7.37
C ASP A 44 5.36 18.21 7.31
N TYR A 45 4.54 17.26 6.86
CA TYR A 45 3.09 17.43 6.75
C TYR A 45 2.40 17.64 8.10
N PRO A 46 1.20 18.20 8.21
CA PRO A 46 0.51 18.31 9.51
C PRO A 46 0.23 16.95 10.20
N SER A 47 -0.12 16.94 11.51
CA SER A 47 -0.24 15.69 12.30
C SER A 47 -1.43 14.81 11.86
N GLU A 48 -2.44 15.43 11.26
CA GLU A 48 -3.57 14.80 10.60
C GLU A 48 -3.19 14.05 9.32
N TYR A 49 -1.95 14.18 8.84
CA TYR A 49 -1.41 13.36 7.76
C TYR A 49 -0.48 12.28 8.29
N CYS A 50 -0.41 11.18 7.54
CA CYS A 50 0.53 10.10 7.75
C CYS A 50 1.23 9.84 6.44
N GLU A 51 2.56 9.87 6.48
CA GLU A 51 3.40 9.42 5.38
C GLU A 51 4.03 8.10 5.77
N VAL A 52 4.11 7.20 4.79
CA VAL A 52 4.78 5.91 4.88
C VAL A 52 5.81 5.84 3.78
N ALA A 53 6.96 5.24 4.04
CA ALA A 53 8.02 5.12 3.05
C ALA A 53 8.56 3.70 2.98
N VAL A 54 8.89 3.28 1.76
CA VAL A 54 9.69 2.10 1.47
C VAL A 54 10.97 2.54 0.80
N SER A 55 12.09 2.04 1.29
CA SER A 55 13.42 2.29 0.77
C SER A 55 14.28 1.03 0.88
N GLY A 56 15.43 1.02 0.22
CA GLY A 56 16.32 -0.13 0.22
C GLY A 56 17.51 0.09 -0.69
N ASP A 57 18.42 -0.88 -0.73
CA ASP A 57 19.69 -0.73 -1.46
C ASP A 57 19.48 -0.55 -2.96
N SER A 58 18.55 -1.32 -3.54
CA SER A 58 18.20 -1.27 -4.97
C SER A 58 16.76 -0.83 -5.23
N LEU A 59 16.04 -0.39 -4.20
CA LEU A 59 14.65 0.03 -4.33
C LEU A 59 14.58 1.55 -4.58
N PRO A 60 13.72 2.01 -5.49
CA PRO A 60 13.38 3.44 -5.53
C PRO A 60 12.71 3.83 -4.20
N LEU A 61 12.82 5.11 -3.84
CA LEU A 61 12.09 5.62 -2.69
C LEU A 61 10.61 5.68 -3.04
N VAL A 62 9.79 4.85 -2.40
CA VAL A 62 8.34 4.85 -2.61
C VAL A 62 7.66 5.40 -1.36
N THR A 63 6.92 6.50 -1.51
CA THR A 63 6.19 7.10 -0.40
C THR A 63 4.70 7.15 -0.66
N TYR A 64 3.90 7.00 0.40
CA TYR A 64 2.46 7.25 0.34
C TYR A 64 2.07 8.21 1.46
N LEU A 65 1.47 9.33 1.08
CA LEU A 65 0.93 10.34 1.98
C LEU A 65 -0.59 10.29 1.95
N GLY A 66 -1.23 10.40 3.11
CA GLY A 66 -2.68 10.58 3.15
C GLY A 66 -3.16 11.01 4.53
N LEU A 67 -4.47 11.29 4.63
CA LEU A 67 -5.09 11.58 5.92
C LEU A 67 -4.88 10.41 6.87
N ARG A 68 -4.40 10.71 8.08
CA ARG A 68 -4.17 9.76 9.15
C ARG A 68 -5.52 9.24 9.64
N TYR A 69 -5.69 7.93 9.56
CA TYR A 69 -6.77 7.22 10.22
C TYR A 69 -6.19 6.06 11.01
N LEU A 70 -6.45 6.06 12.31
CA LEU A 70 -5.69 5.25 13.28
C LEU A 70 -4.19 5.57 13.13
N ARG A 71 -3.40 4.61 12.63
CA ARG A 71 -1.94 4.73 12.48
C ARG A 71 -1.48 4.76 11.01
N ARG A 72 -2.40 4.80 10.06
CA ARG A 72 -2.11 4.58 8.64
C ARG A 72 -2.73 5.68 7.78
N PRO A 73 -2.15 5.97 6.61
CA PRO A 73 -2.80 6.86 5.67
C PRO A 73 -4.04 6.21 5.06
N LEU A 74 -5.11 6.97 4.95
CA LEU A 74 -6.28 6.61 4.17
C LEU A 74 -5.94 6.58 2.69
N LEU A 75 -6.49 5.61 1.99
CA LEU A 75 -6.38 5.52 0.53
C LEU A 75 -7.12 6.68 -0.19
N ALA A 76 -8.13 7.27 0.47
CA ALA A 76 -8.92 8.35 -0.11
C ALA A 76 -8.14 9.66 -0.05
N ARG A 77 -8.00 10.34 -1.20
CA ARG A 77 -7.24 11.60 -1.34
C ARG A 77 -5.76 11.51 -0.93
N GLY A 78 -5.19 10.31 -0.90
CA GLY A 78 -3.76 10.16 -0.70
C GLY A 78 -2.97 10.26 -2.00
N GLU A 79 -1.69 10.46 -1.84
CA GLU A 79 -0.71 10.65 -2.91
C GLU A 79 0.37 9.59 -2.78
N LEU A 80 0.64 8.88 -3.88
CA LEU A 80 1.73 7.92 -3.98
C LEU A 80 2.83 8.57 -4.82
N ARG A 81 4.08 8.49 -4.38
CA ARG A 81 5.26 8.99 -5.12
C ARG A 81 6.32 7.92 -5.26
N VAL A 82 7.09 8.00 -6.34
CA VAL A 82 8.26 7.17 -6.62
C VAL A 82 9.42 8.08 -6.99
N ASP A 83 10.47 8.10 -6.17
CA ASP A 83 11.59 9.05 -6.25
C ASP A 83 11.11 10.51 -6.32
N GLY A 84 10.05 10.83 -5.58
CA GLY A 84 9.42 12.15 -5.56
C GLY A 84 8.38 12.39 -6.66
N ASP A 85 8.36 11.60 -7.74
CA ASP A 85 7.40 11.77 -8.83
C ASP A 85 6.01 11.22 -8.46
N PRO A 86 4.92 11.98 -8.67
CA PRO A 86 3.58 11.52 -8.34
C PRO A 86 3.10 10.41 -9.27
N ALA A 87 2.42 9.43 -8.67
CA ALA A 87 1.72 8.37 -9.38
C ALA A 87 0.22 8.71 -9.56
N GLY A 88 -0.32 8.35 -10.72
CA GLY A 88 -1.75 8.42 -10.98
C GLY A 88 -2.50 7.33 -10.21
N LEU A 89 -3.44 7.71 -9.35
CA LEU A 89 -4.28 6.78 -8.60
C LEU A 89 -5.73 6.86 -9.07
N SER A 90 -6.32 5.74 -9.44
CA SER A 90 -7.74 5.69 -9.77
C SER A 90 -8.42 4.42 -9.23
N ARG A 91 -9.72 4.53 -8.96
CA ARG A 91 -10.52 3.44 -8.39
C ARG A 91 -11.88 3.43 -9.06
N SER A 92 -12.31 2.25 -9.49
CA SER A 92 -13.65 2.08 -10.05
C SER A 92 -14.59 1.57 -8.95
N VAL A 93 -15.29 2.49 -8.29
CA VAL A 93 -16.24 2.17 -7.21
C VAL A 93 -17.46 1.41 -7.73
N TYR A 94 -17.76 1.53 -9.03
CA TYR A 94 -18.98 1.02 -9.67
C TYR A 94 -18.86 -0.35 -10.36
N ARG A 95 -17.65 -0.93 -10.45
CA ARG A 95 -17.51 -2.25 -11.09
C ARG A 95 -17.74 -3.36 -10.06
N LEU A 96 -18.73 -4.20 -10.34
CA LEU A 96 -19.00 -5.43 -9.59
C LEU A 96 -17.79 -6.38 -9.73
N GLY A 97 -17.44 -7.09 -8.64
CA GLY A 97 -16.33 -8.05 -8.61
C GLY A 97 -15.06 -7.55 -7.89
N ARG A 98 -14.14 -8.47 -7.56
CA ARG A 98 -12.88 -8.16 -6.84
C ARG A 98 -11.88 -7.42 -7.73
N GLN A 99 -11.70 -7.88 -8.98
CA GLN A 99 -10.83 -7.28 -9.98
C GLN A 99 -11.31 -5.88 -10.42
N GLY A 100 -12.63 -5.68 -10.52
CA GLY A 100 -13.22 -4.39 -10.87
C GLY A 100 -13.02 -3.29 -9.82
N ARG A 101 -12.78 -3.65 -8.55
CA ARG A 101 -12.61 -2.74 -7.41
C ARG A 101 -11.15 -2.51 -7.00
N GLY A 102 -10.21 -3.04 -7.78
CA GLY A 102 -8.79 -2.80 -7.54
C GLY A 102 -8.43 -1.32 -7.58
N LEU A 103 -7.43 -0.96 -6.80
CA LEU A 103 -6.75 0.32 -6.97
C LEU A 103 -5.89 0.22 -8.23
N ARG A 104 -6.10 1.13 -9.17
CA ARG A 104 -5.24 1.28 -10.34
C ARG A 104 -4.18 2.31 -10.03
N ILE A 105 -2.94 1.97 -10.34
CA ILE A 105 -1.78 2.82 -10.12
C ILE A 105 -1.08 2.98 -11.48
N GLN A 106 -0.81 4.21 -11.87
CA GLN A 106 -0.01 4.54 -13.04
C GLN A 106 1.25 5.28 -12.58
N VAL A 107 2.42 4.72 -12.85
CA VAL A 107 3.70 5.28 -12.40
C VAL A 107 4.82 4.87 -13.34
N LYS A 108 5.71 5.80 -13.68
CA LYS A 108 6.85 5.58 -14.60
C LYS A 108 6.45 4.83 -15.89
N GLY A 109 5.30 5.19 -16.47
CA GLY A 109 4.77 4.57 -17.70
C GLY A 109 4.16 3.17 -17.55
N ARG A 110 4.09 2.63 -16.33
CA ARG A 110 3.54 1.30 -16.03
C ARG A 110 2.16 1.40 -15.38
N PHE A 111 1.30 0.43 -15.69
CA PHE A 111 -0.05 0.32 -15.13
C PHE A 111 -0.15 -0.90 -14.24
N TYR A 112 -0.59 -0.66 -13.01
CA TYR A 112 -0.73 -1.68 -11.99
C TYR A 112 -2.17 -1.78 -11.52
N THR A 113 -2.52 -2.98 -11.06
CA THR A 113 -3.74 -3.27 -10.31
C THR A 113 -3.35 -3.81 -8.94
N HIS A 114 -3.81 -3.15 -7.88
CA HIS A 114 -3.67 -3.60 -6.50
C HIS A 114 -5.01 -4.07 -5.95
N VAL A 115 -5.09 -5.32 -5.52
CA VAL A 115 -6.33 -5.99 -5.07
C VAL A 115 -6.11 -6.80 -3.81
N GLN A 116 -7.18 -6.99 -3.03
CA GLN A 116 -7.18 -7.97 -1.94
C GLN A 116 -7.45 -9.38 -2.49
N VAL A 117 -6.62 -10.34 -2.11
CA VAL A 117 -6.71 -11.76 -2.50
C VAL A 117 -6.88 -12.63 -1.26
N GLY A 118 -7.74 -13.64 -1.28
CA GLY A 118 -7.82 -14.63 -0.17
C GLY A 118 -8.25 -14.10 1.21
N GLY A 119 -8.55 -12.81 1.39
CA GLY A 119 -8.98 -12.22 2.67
C GLY A 119 -8.16 -11.00 3.07
N LYS A 120 -8.41 -10.43 4.26
CA LYS A 120 -7.80 -9.15 4.70
C LYS A 120 -6.27 -9.18 4.92
N ARG A 121 -5.66 -10.36 4.81
CA ARG A 121 -4.22 -10.58 5.09
C ARG A 121 -3.38 -10.65 3.82
N SER A 122 -4.01 -10.72 2.65
CA SER A 122 -3.29 -10.93 1.41
C SER A 122 -3.75 -9.95 0.34
N HIS A 123 -2.77 -9.39 -0.35
CA HIS A 123 -2.98 -8.43 -1.42
C HIS A 123 -2.04 -8.78 -2.56
N GLU A 124 -2.44 -8.44 -3.76
CA GLU A 124 -1.65 -8.64 -4.96
C GLU A 124 -1.52 -7.31 -5.68
N LEU A 125 -0.29 -6.98 -6.05
CA LEU A 125 0.01 -5.92 -7.01
C LEU A 125 0.46 -6.60 -8.31
N ALA A 126 -0.23 -6.33 -9.41
CA ALA A 126 0.08 -6.94 -10.70
C ALA A 126 0.11 -5.91 -11.83
N ARG A 127 0.98 -6.15 -12.80
CA ARG A 127 1.03 -5.50 -14.12
C ARG A 127 1.16 -6.60 -15.20
N PRO A 128 0.99 -6.29 -16.49
CA PRO A 128 1.28 -7.29 -17.54
C PRO A 128 2.69 -7.88 -17.37
N GLY A 129 2.78 -9.21 -17.31
CA GLY A 129 4.03 -9.96 -17.21
C GLY A 129 4.65 -10.07 -15.81
N ALA A 130 4.12 -9.41 -14.78
CA ALA A 130 4.72 -9.42 -13.44
C ALA A 130 3.71 -9.19 -12.31
N GLY A 131 4.00 -9.75 -11.14
CA GLY A 131 3.19 -9.49 -9.95
C GLY A 131 3.87 -9.85 -8.65
N VAL A 132 3.43 -9.21 -7.57
CA VAL A 132 3.89 -9.43 -6.20
C VAL A 132 2.68 -9.76 -5.32
N LEU A 133 2.64 -10.98 -4.81
CA LEU A 133 1.65 -11.43 -3.83
C LEU A 133 2.19 -11.19 -2.43
N MET A 134 1.55 -10.27 -1.70
CA MET A 134 1.86 -9.91 -0.33
C MET A 134 0.98 -10.69 0.66
N ARG A 135 1.57 -11.05 1.81
CA ARG A 135 0.87 -11.67 2.93
C ARG A 135 1.34 -11.13 4.26
N ARG A 136 0.38 -10.83 5.13
CA ARG A 136 0.62 -10.45 6.53
C ARG A 136 0.50 -11.67 7.44
N SER A 137 1.33 -11.75 8.49
CA SER A 137 1.16 -12.81 9.52
C SER A 137 -0.20 -12.73 10.22
N CYS A 138 -0.73 -11.53 10.44
CA CYS A 138 -2.09 -11.32 10.91
C CYS A 138 -2.72 -10.06 10.30
N TRP A 139 -4.05 -9.94 10.43
CA TRP A 139 -4.79 -8.83 9.81
C TRP A 139 -4.63 -7.51 10.57
N ASN A 140 -4.31 -7.57 11.86
CA ASN A 140 -4.13 -6.43 12.75
C ASN A 140 -2.77 -6.51 13.43
N ASN A 141 -1.94 -5.49 13.24
CA ASN A 141 -0.62 -5.38 13.87
C ASN A 141 0.35 -6.55 13.51
N PRO A 142 0.63 -6.79 12.21
CA PRO A 142 1.45 -7.92 11.76
C PRO A 142 2.89 -7.84 12.26
N GLN A 143 3.44 -8.98 12.67
CA GLN A 143 4.87 -9.12 13.00
C GLN A 143 5.72 -9.34 11.76
N THR A 144 5.15 -9.93 10.71
CA THR A 144 5.86 -10.17 9.45
C THR A 144 4.98 -9.81 8.25
N LEU A 145 5.67 -9.34 7.21
CA LEU A 145 5.12 -9.12 5.87
C LEU A 145 5.95 -9.97 4.90
N SER A 146 5.33 -10.90 4.19
CA SER A 146 6.01 -11.70 3.17
C SER A 146 5.51 -11.38 1.78
N GLY A 147 6.40 -11.49 0.80
CA GLY A 147 6.12 -11.24 -0.60
C GLY A 147 6.63 -12.38 -1.47
N ILE A 148 5.84 -12.77 -2.47
CA ILE A 148 6.24 -13.71 -3.52
C ILE A 148 6.10 -13.00 -4.86
N CYS A 149 7.22 -12.87 -5.56
CA CYS A 149 7.29 -12.29 -6.88
C CYS A 149 7.01 -13.35 -7.94
N SER A 150 6.41 -12.93 -9.04
CA SER A 150 6.07 -13.76 -10.18
C SER A 150 6.36 -13.01 -11.48
N GLY A 151 6.73 -13.75 -12.52
CA GLY A 151 7.11 -13.17 -13.81
C GLY A 151 8.32 -12.26 -13.71
N GLU A 152 8.30 -11.17 -14.47
CA GLU A 152 9.39 -10.18 -14.57
C GLU A 152 9.32 -9.09 -13.49
N ALA A 153 8.97 -9.45 -12.27
CA ALA A 153 8.84 -8.50 -11.17
C ALA A 153 10.21 -7.89 -10.80
N ASP A 154 10.24 -6.58 -10.63
CA ASP A 154 11.47 -5.82 -10.32
C ASP A 154 11.37 -4.99 -9.02
N ALA A 155 12.40 -4.19 -8.74
CA ALA A 155 12.49 -3.38 -7.53
C ALA A 155 11.33 -2.40 -7.34
N LEU A 156 10.82 -1.82 -8.43
CA LEU A 156 9.68 -0.91 -8.39
C LEU A 156 8.41 -1.67 -8.01
N ASP A 157 8.21 -2.86 -8.58
CA ASP A 157 7.05 -3.71 -8.28
C ASP A 157 7.04 -4.10 -6.79
N VAL A 158 8.20 -4.46 -6.24
CA VAL A 158 8.37 -4.76 -4.80
C VAL A 158 8.12 -3.53 -3.92
N GLY A 159 8.72 -2.38 -4.24
CA GLY A 159 8.54 -1.14 -3.47
C GLY A 159 7.07 -0.70 -3.42
N LEU A 160 6.38 -0.75 -4.56
CA LEU A 160 4.95 -0.46 -4.66
C LEU A 160 4.10 -1.46 -3.86
N ALA A 161 4.42 -2.76 -3.90
CA ALA A 161 3.64 -3.75 -3.18
C ALA A 161 3.79 -3.58 -1.66
N VAL A 162 5.02 -3.34 -1.19
CA VAL A 162 5.34 -3.16 0.24
C VAL A 162 4.73 -1.88 0.80
N VAL A 163 4.78 -0.75 0.07
CA VAL A 163 4.24 0.52 0.58
C VAL A 163 2.73 0.42 0.82
N MET A 164 2.03 -0.30 -0.07
CA MET A 164 0.59 -0.50 0.01
C MET A 164 0.18 -1.35 1.23
N GLU A 165 1.08 -2.16 1.79
CA GLU A 165 0.82 -2.89 3.03
C GLU A 165 0.72 -1.98 4.28
N ALA A 166 1.30 -0.77 4.21
CA ALA A 166 1.16 0.25 5.26
C ALA A 166 -0.08 1.15 5.06
N VAL A 167 -0.67 1.16 3.87
CA VAL A 167 -1.86 1.98 3.56
C VAL A 167 -3.13 1.34 4.14
N TYR A 168 -4.08 2.17 4.56
CA TYR A 168 -5.39 1.71 5.02
C TYR A 168 -6.28 1.33 3.82
N THR A 169 -6.22 0.06 3.43
CA THR A 169 -6.92 -0.49 2.26
C THR A 169 -8.31 -1.05 2.58
N ARG A 170 -8.90 -0.81 3.77
CA ARG A 170 -10.20 -1.41 4.15
C ARG A 170 -11.34 -1.08 3.17
N ASN A 171 -11.25 0.07 2.49
CA ASN A 171 -12.21 0.49 1.47
C ASN A 171 -12.05 -0.28 0.14
N LEU A 172 -11.09 -1.19 0.00
CA LEU A 172 -10.96 -2.16 -1.09
C LEU A 172 -11.68 -3.49 -0.78
N THR A 173 -12.27 -3.63 0.41
CA THR A 173 -12.90 -4.88 0.88
C THR A 173 -14.42 -4.88 0.65
N THR A 174 -15.00 -6.05 0.37
CA THR A 174 -16.45 -6.21 0.13
C THR A 174 -17.36 -5.63 1.23
N PRO A 175 -17.05 -5.75 2.54
CA PRO A 175 -17.87 -5.15 3.59
C PRO A 175 -17.65 -3.64 3.78
N GLY A 176 -16.49 -3.10 3.41
CA GLY A 176 -16.18 -1.67 3.56
C GLY A 176 -17.00 -0.77 2.62
N ALA A 177 -17.45 -1.33 1.49
CA ALA A 177 -18.34 -0.64 0.55
C ALA A 177 -19.79 -0.53 1.07
N LEU A 178 -20.29 -1.53 1.82
CA LEU A 178 -21.66 -1.53 2.36
C LEU A 178 -21.83 -0.49 3.49
N VAL A 179 -20.79 -0.24 4.29
CA VAL A 179 -20.83 0.77 5.36
C VAL A 179 -20.77 2.21 4.81
N SER A 180 -20.36 2.40 3.55
CA SER A 180 -20.38 3.71 2.87
C SER A 180 -21.72 4.06 2.20
N ILE A 181 -22.76 3.23 2.39
CA ILE A 181 -24.09 3.41 1.79
C ILE A 181 -25.03 4.36 2.55
N PRO A 182 -25.10 4.43 3.90
CA PRO A 182 -26.19 5.20 4.53
C PRO A 182 -26.06 6.72 4.35
N GLY A 183 -24.86 7.24 4.12
CA GLY A 183 -24.63 8.68 3.90
C GLY A 183 -24.86 9.17 2.46
N ARG A 184 -25.18 8.28 1.50
CA ARG A 184 -25.31 8.64 0.07
C ARG A 184 -26.74 8.78 -0.43
N PHE A 185 -27.76 8.47 0.38
CA PHE A 185 -29.16 8.78 0.06
C PHE A 185 -29.60 10.20 0.47
N LEU A 186 -28.76 10.96 1.18
CA LEU A 186 -29.09 12.34 1.62
C LEU A 186 -28.53 13.46 0.73
N ASN A 187 -27.70 13.15 -0.27
CA ASN A 187 -27.19 14.15 -1.25
C ASN A 187 -27.79 13.98 -2.66
N GLY A 188 -28.95 13.33 -2.76
CA GLY A 188 -29.66 13.08 -4.01
C GLY A 188 -30.69 14.15 -4.41
N CYS A 189 -30.57 15.38 -3.91
CA CYS A 189 -31.38 16.53 -4.34
C CYS A 189 -30.54 17.81 -4.28
N ASN A 190 -29.86 18.13 -5.39
CA ASN A 190 -29.61 19.47 -5.95
C ASN A 190 -28.36 19.41 -6.84
N PHE A 191 -28.56 19.46 -8.15
CA PHE A 191 -28.28 20.61 -9.01
C PHE A 191 -28.60 20.23 -10.46
N LEU A 192 -29.67 20.84 -10.98
CA LEU A 192 -29.69 21.45 -12.31
C LEU A 192 -28.68 22.60 -12.32
#